data_AF-A0A8T5G183-F1
#
_entry.id   AF-A0A8T5G183-F1
#
_cell.length_a   1.000
_cell.length_b   1.000
_cell.length_c   1.000
_cell.angle_alpha   90.00
_cell.angle_beta   90.00
_cell.angle_gamma   90.00
#
_symmetry.space_group_name_H-M   'P 1'
#
loop_
_entity.id
_entity.type
_entity.pdbx_description
1 polymer ?
#
loop_
_entity_poly.entity_id
_entity_poly.type
_entity_poly.pdbx_seq_one_letter_code
_entity_poly.pdbx_strand_id
1 'polypeptide(L)'
;MKNKYNFHKIILITFLFLISSCGTEKVPVEPEVEEPIYLNTNELTKLNIDNPIYKDVLIFYYNPIINRDEQIKGMYPCLETDQNNPIDKSLIECFKWKDPKNTATLLATEISTLSGGVLNYIIKDENYYRLNDFPIKETGYQFDIQSYLNCYSGIGNCNIDMADYTKMLGDPLIDGKSICQIATEKNINEIWFFGGKNYGLFESKLISNSQIYINSPSVDVTSCLMPTIVMGFELAPIYDNFNILDPTSSKYEEQKKDLLLENPLHSYGHRIERIMKYIFQNR
;
A
#
# COMPACT_ATOMS: atom_id res chain seq x y z
N MET A 1 18.55 26.07 32.97
CA MET A 1 17.75 26.72 31.92
C MET A 1 16.97 25.64 31.21
N LYS A 2 15.63 25.67 31.35
CA LYS A 2 14.69 24.71 30.77
C LYS A 2 14.33 25.20 29.36
N ASN A 3 14.47 24.36 28.33
CA ASN A 3 13.79 24.59 27.05
C ASN A 3 12.64 23.60 26.92
N LYS A 4 11.43 24.15 27.04
CA LYS A 4 10.14 23.53 26.72
C LYS A 4 9.95 23.64 25.21
N TYR A 5 9.72 22.52 24.52
CA TYR A 5 9.01 22.54 23.24
C TYR A 5 7.55 22.20 23.50
N ASN A 6 6.69 23.19 23.25
CA ASN A 6 5.24 23.04 23.23
C ASN A 6 4.82 22.48 21.86
N PHE A 7 4.25 21.27 21.83
CA PHE A 7 3.45 20.80 20.70
C PHE A 7 2.00 20.71 21.17
N HIS A 8 1.17 21.66 20.74
CA HIS A 8 -0.29 21.60 20.81
C HIS A 8 -0.83 22.05 19.47
N LYS A 9 -1.42 21.11 18.72
CA LYS A 9 -2.57 21.29 17.82
C LYS A 9 -2.89 19.91 17.23
N ILE A 10 -3.96 19.29 17.72
CA ILE A 10 -4.63 18.17 17.06
C ILE A 10 -5.99 18.69 16.63
N ILE A 11 -6.28 18.59 15.34
CA ILE A 11 -7.55 18.95 14.72
C ILE A 11 -8.48 17.76 14.90
N LEU A 12 -9.59 17.95 15.61
CA LEU A 12 -10.66 16.98 15.76
C LEU A 12 -11.73 17.31 14.70
N ILE A 13 -11.92 16.46 13.69
CA ILE A 13 -13.04 16.55 12.75
C ILE A 13 -14.08 15.52 13.17
N THR A 14 -15.20 15.97 13.72
CA THR A 14 -16.35 15.12 14.08
C THR A 14 -17.39 15.20 12.96
N PHE A 15 -17.66 14.09 12.29
CA PHE A 15 -18.79 13.95 11.37
C PHE A 15 -20.04 13.51 12.17
N LEU A 16 -21.07 14.37 12.19
CA LEU A 16 -22.41 14.04 12.69
C LEU A 16 -23.27 13.60 11.50
N PHE A 17 -23.69 12.33 11.48
CA PHE A 17 -24.79 11.88 10.61
C PHE A 17 -26.11 11.90 11.38
N LEU A 18 -27.05 12.72 10.90
CA LEU A 18 -28.47 12.66 11.25
C LEU A 18 -29.13 11.63 10.33
N ILE A 19 -29.70 10.56 10.90
CA ILE A 19 -30.60 9.66 10.18
C ILE A 19 -32.01 9.82 10.74
N SER A 20 -32.91 10.32 9.89
CA SER A 20 -34.35 10.36 10.08
C SER A 20 -34.96 9.01 9.73
N SER A 21 -35.90 8.57 10.56
CA SER A 21 -36.64 7.31 10.53
C SER A 21 -37.48 7.07 9.26
N CYS A 22 -37.52 5.83 8.76
CA CYS A 22 -38.75 5.05 8.50
C CYS A 22 -38.44 3.63 7.98
N GLY A 23 -39.11 2.60 8.53
CA GLY A 23 -39.26 1.27 7.90
C GLY A 23 -38.59 0.11 8.65
N THR A 24 -39.39 -0.68 9.37
CA THR A 24 -38.94 -1.86 10.13
C THR A 24 -38.88 -3.10 9.23
N GLU A 25 -37.68 -3.44 8.77
CA GLU A 25 -37.33 -4.80 8.37
C GLU A 25 -36.17 -5.25 9.28
N LYS A 26 -36.24 -6.45 9.85
CA LYS A 26 -35.19 -6.95 10.76
C LYS A 26 -33.92 -7.23 9.97
N VAL A 27 -33.11 -6.19 9.75
CA VAL A 27 -31.73 -6.29 9.29
C VAL A 27 -30.97 -7.15 10.32
N PRO A 28 -30.18 -8.15 9.90
CA PRO A 28 -29.29 -8.85 10.82
C PRO A 28 -28.44 -7.80 11.56
N VAL A 29 -28.41 -7.88 12.88
CA VAL A 29 -27.62 -6.98 13.72
C VAL A 29 -26.17 -7.08 13.25
N GLU A 30 -25.72 -6.04 12.55
CA GLU A 30 -24.31 -5.85 12.23
C GLU A 30 -23.56 -5.90 13.57
N PRO A 31 -22.51 -6.73 13.71
CA PRO A 31 -21.78 -6.81 14.97
C PRO A 31 -21.38 -5.40 15.37
N GLU A 32 -21.60 -5.04 16.65
CA GLU A 32 -21.16 -3.76 17.20
C GLU A 32 -19.73 -3.51 16.76
N VAL A 33 -19.56 -2.53 15.87
CA VAL A 33 -18.24 -2.08 15.43
C VAL A 33 -17.63 -1.42 16.66
N GLU A 34 -16.83 -2.17 17.42
CA GLU A 34 -16.03 -1.60 18.51
C GLU A 34 -15.31 -0.36 17.94
N GLU A 35 -15.51 0.80 18.58
CA GLU A 35 -14.81 2.01 18.18
C GLU A 35 -13.30 1.74 18.16
N PRO A 36 -12.57 2.20 17.12
CA PRO A 36 -11.13 2.01 17.05
C PRO A 36 -10.47 2.63 18.29
N ILE A 37 -9.69 1.82 19.01
CA ILE A 37 -8.96 2.24 20.20
C ILE A 37 -7.64 2.81 19.70
N TYR A 38 -7.64 4.09 19.35
CA TYR A 38 -6.42 4.80 18.98
C TYR A 38 -5.41 4.72 20.14
N LEU A 39 -4.36 3.88 19.99
CA LEU A 39 -3.22 3.92 20.89
C LEU A 39 -2.60 5.31 20.77
N ASN A 40 -2.75 6.13 21.80
CA ASN A 40 -2.08 7.42 21.79
C ASN A 40 -0.56 7.18 21.92
N THR A 41 0.24 8.10 21.39
CA THR A 41 1.71 8.00 21.40
C THR A 41 2.31 7.73 22.78
N ASN A 42 1.67 8.16 23.88
CA ASN A 42 2.14 7.88 25.23
C ASN A 42 1.95 6.41 25.65
N GLU A 43 1.02 5.67 25.05
CA GLU A 43 0.83 4.24 25.30
C GLU A 43 1.85 3.39 24.55
N LEU A 44 2.20 3.78 23.33
CA LEU A 44 3.29 3.16 22.58
C LEU A 44 4.64 3.31 23.28
N THR A 45 4.91 4.47 23.91
CA THR A 45 6.14 4.68 24.70
C THR A 45 6.22 3.86 25.99
N LYS A 46 5.10 3.28 26.46
CA LYS A 46 5.07 2.36 27.61
C LYS A 46 5.37 0.92 27.21
N LEU A 47 5.37 0.62 25.91
CA LEU A 47 5.84 -0.66 25.41
C LEU A 47 7.35 -0.70 25.66
N ASN A 48 7.76 -1.60 26.55
CA ASN A 48 9.13 -1.65 26.99
C ASN A 48 10.08 -1.79 25.78
N ILE A 49 10.89 -0.74 25.53
CA ILE A 49 11.78 -0.60 24.37
C ILE A 49 12.90 -1.66 24.39
N ASP A 50 13.06 -2.38 25.50
CA ASP A 50 14.05 -3.44 25.66
C ASP A 50 13.95 -4.56 24.60
N ASN A 51 12.79 -4.73 23.93
CA ASN A 51 12.56 -5.78 22.94
C ASN A 51 11.99 -5.24 21.61
N PRO A 52 12.82 -4.60 20.77
CA PRO A 52 12.39 -4.18 19.44
C PRO A 52 11.95 -5.38 18.59
N ILE A 53 10.90 -5.18 17.80
CA ILE A 53 10.37 -6.16 16.86
C ILE A 53 10.99 -5.88 15.50
N TYR A 54 11.59 -6.92 14.91
CA TYR A 54 12.11 -6.89 13.55
C TYR A 54 11.22 -7.72 12.64
N LYS A 55 10.96 -7.21 11.43
CA LYS A 55 10.13 -7.85 10.42
C LYS A 55 10.85 -7.84 9.07
N ASP A 56 11.22 -9.00 8.56
CA ASP A 56 11.71 -9.15 7.20
C ASP A 56 10.56 -8.94 6.20
N VAL A 57 10.83 -8.15 5.16
CA VAL A 57 9.83 -7.77 4.16
C VAL A 57 10.25 -8.21 2.77
N LEU A 58 9.29 -8.75 2.02
CA LEU A 58 9.39 -9.04 0.60
C LEU A 58 8.60 -8.00 -0.20
N ILE A 59 9.23 -7.39 -1.21
CA ILE A 59 8.64 -6.32 -2.00
C ILE A 59 8.37 -6.80 -3.42
N PHE A 60 7.12 -6.67 -3.85
CA PHE A 60 6.70 -6.82 -5.23
C PHE A 60 6.20 -5.50 -5.76
N TYR A 61 6.45 -5.23 -7.03
CA TYR A 61 5.86 -4.07 -7.68
C TYR A 61 5.47 -4.39 -9.12
N TYR A 62 4.23 -4.06 -9.45
CA TYR A 62 3.68 -4.21 -10.78
C TYR A 62 4.15 -3.03 -11.63
N ASN A 63 5.01 -3.32 -12.59
CA ASN A 63 5.54 -2.31 -13.51
C ASN A 63 5.60 -2.87 -14.93
N PRO A 64 4.46 -3.06 -15.61
CA PRO A 64 4.38 -3.51 -17.00
C PRO A 64 5.27 -2.70 -17.96
N ILE A 65 5.81 -3.38 -18.98
CA ILE A 65 6.47 -2.77 -20.13
C ILE A 65 5.39 -2.39 -21.16
N ILE A 66 5.39 -1.14 -21.57
CA ILE A 66 4.66 -0.68 -22.74
C ILE A 66 5.50 -1.01 -23.97
N ASN A 67 5.15 -2.11 -24.64
CA ASN A 67 5.67 -2.38 -25.97
C ASN A 67 5.05 -1.36 -26.94
N ARG A 68 5.88 -0.72 -27.77
CA ARG A 68 5.41 0.33 -28.70
C ARG A 68 4.69 -0.28 -29.90
N ASP A 69 3.48 -0.80 -29.72
CA ASP A 69 2.57 -1.10 -30.83
C ASP A 69 2.03 0.21 -31.42
N GLU A 70 1.93 0.28 -32.76
CA GLU A 70 1.55 1.51 -33.48
C GLU A 70 0.19 2.10 -33.04
N GLN A 71 -0.67 1.28 -32.42
CA GLN A 71 -2.03 1.66 -32.01
C GLN A 71 -2.09 2.61 -30.79
N ILE A 72 -1.03 2.71 -29.98
CA ILE A 72 -1.03 3.54 -28.75
C ILE A 72 -0.23 4.85 -28.95
N LYS A 73 0.34 5.04 -30.15
CA LYS A 73 1.17 6.20 -30.50
C LYS A 73 0.31 7.47 -30.53
N GLY A 74 0.68 8.45 -29.70
CA GLY A 74 -0.01 9.75 -29.62
C GLY A 74 -1.15 9.83 -28.60
N MET A 75 -1.45 8.76 -27.87
CA MET A 75 -2.43 8.81 -26.78
C MET A 75 -1.82 9.23 -25.43
N TYR A 76 -0.51 9.05 -25.22
CA TYR A 76 0.15 9.33 -23.94
C TYR A 76 1.49 10.06 -24.13
N PRO A 77 1.71 11.20 -23.42
CA PRO A 77 2.92 12.02 -23.55
C PRO A 77 4.24 11.25 -23.34
N CYS A 78 4.21 10.21 -22.51
CA CYS A 78 5.39 9.40 -22.22
C CYS A 78 5.89 8.56 -23.41
N LEU A 79 5.02 8.30 -24.39
CA LEU A 79 5.29 7.56 -25.62
C LEU A 79 5.72 8.48 -26.77
N GLU A 80 5.79 9.80 -26.55
CA GLU A 80 6.07 10.79 -27.62
C GLU A 80 7.56 10.97 -27.94
N THR A 81 8.48 10.30 -27.25
CA THR A 81 9.92 10.62 -27.35
C THR A 81 10.72 9.65 -28.24
N ASP A 82 11.50 10.28 -29.13
CA ASP A 82 12.45 9.78 -30.12
C ASP A 82 11.92 8.83 -31.22
N GLN A 83 11.82 9.38 -32.44
CA GLN A 83 11.52 8.64 -33.67
C GLN A 83 12.70 7.75 -34.12
N ASN A 84 13.91 7.99 -33.59
CA ASN A 84 15.14 7.37 -34.07
C ASN A 84 15.67 6.25 -33.15
N ASN A 85 15.07 6.04 -31.96
CA ASN A 85 15.45 4.94 -31.07
C ASN A 85 14.24 4.50 -30.21
N PRO A 86 13.44 3.52 -30.66
CA PRO A 86 12.29 3.04 -29.90
C PRO A 86 12.78 2.19 -28.73
N ILE A 87 12.87 2.79 -27.54
CA ILE A 87 13.15 2.08 -26.30
C ILE A 87 11.82 1.80 -25.61
N ASP A 88 11.52 0.53 -25.34
CA ASP A 88 10.38 0.11 -24.52
C ASP A 88 10.43 0.81 -23.15
N LYS A 89 9.29 1.30 -22.67
CA LYS A 89 9.21 2.00 -21.39
C LYS A 89 8.29 1.26 -20.44
N SER A 90 8.66 1.22 -19.17
CA SER A 90 7.79 0.74 -18.12
C SER A 90 6.75 1.79 -17.71
N LEU A 91 5.66 1.37 -17.06
CA LEU A 91 4.64 2.30 -16.54
C LEU A 91 5.21 3.31 -15.54
N ILE A 92 6.15 2.88 -14.68
CA ILE A 92 6.82 3.77 -13.73
C ILE A 92 7.56 4.89 -14.48
N GLU A 93 8.31 4.57 -15.53
CA GLU A 93 9.00 5.58 -16.36
C GLU A 93 8.00 6.45 -17.12
N CYS A 94 6.92 5.86 -17.62
CA CYS A 94 5.91 6.56 -18.39
C CYS A 94 5.18 7.62 -17.54
N PHE A 95 4.67 7.21 -16.39
CA PHE A 95 3.92 8.07 -15.49
C PHE A 95 4.81 8.81 -14.49
N LYS A 96 6.12 8.63 -14.59
CA LYS A 96 7.10 9.14 -13.62
C LYS A 96 6.70 8.80 -12.19
N TRP A 97 6.27 7.56 -11.93
CA TRP A 97 5.93 7.16 -10.57
C TRP A 97 7.18 7.10 -9.69
N LYS A 98 6.98 7.27 -8.38
CA LYS A 98 8.08 7.11 -7.41
C LYS A 98 8.67 5.70 -7.52
N ASP A 99 9.98 5.61 -7.32
CA ASP A 99 10.66 4.32 -7.23
C ASP A 99 10.12 3.50 -6.04
N PRO A 100 9.58 2.29 -6.28
CA PRO A 100 9.09 1.41 -5.22
C PRO A 100 10.16 1.08 -4.18
N LYS A 101 11.43 0.97 -4.59
CA LYS A 101 12.53 0.66 -3.68
C LYS A 101 12.74 1.78 -2.67
N ASN A 102 12.95 3.00 -3.16
CA ASN A 102 13.06 4.18 -2.30
C ASN A 102 11.80 4.40 -1.45
N THR A 103 10.61 4.21 -2.00
CA THR A 103 9.35 4.36 -1.28
C THR A 103 9.25 3.39 -0.10
N ALA A 104 9.57 2.12 -0.31
CA ALA A 104 9.57 1.10 0.75
C ALA A 104 10.60 1.41 1.84
N THR A 105 11.82 1.83 1.48
CA THR A 105 12.86 2.19 2.45
C THR A 105 12.48 3.41 3.29
N LEU A 106 11.90 4.44 2.66
CA LEU A 106 11.39 5.62 3.37
C LEU A 106 10.27 5.23 4.34
N LEU A 107 9.32 4.40 3.87
CA LEU A 107 8.24 3.92 4.72
C LEU A 107 8.78 3.14 5.93
N ALA A 108 9.69 2.17 5.74
CA ALA A 108 10.31 1.43 6.84
C ALA A 108 11.01 2.35 7.86
N THR A 109 11.66 3.42 7.39
CA THR A 109 12.35 4.40 8.24
C THR A 109 11.37 5.25 9.04
N GLU A 110 10.32 5.76 8.40
CA GLU A 110 9.26 6.54 9.06
C GLU A 110 8.56 5.70 10.12
N ILE A 111 8.29 4.43 9.83
CA ILE A 111 7.70 3.48 10.77
C ILE A 111 8.56 3.30 12.02
N SER A 112 9.85 3.05 11.83
CA SER A 112 10.79 2.93 12.94
C SER A 112 10.81 4.22 13.77
N THR A 113 10.83 5.38 13.11
CA THR A 113 10.84 6.69 13.77
C THR A 113 9.55 6.94 14.56
N LEU A 114 8.38 6.74 13.95
CA LEU A 114 7.07 6.96 14.56
C LEU A 114 6.78 5.98 15.70
N SER A 115 7.29 4.75 15.61
CA SER A 115 7.18 3.75 16.67
C SER A 115 8.22 3.90 17.78
N GLY A 116 9.12 4.90 17.70
CA GLY A 116 10.20 5.07 18.67
C GLY A 116 11.21 3.91 18.66
N GLY A 117 11.34 3.21 17.53
CA GLY A 117 12.21 2.05 17.35
C GLY A 117 11.59 0.72 17.80
N VAL A 118 10.33 0.68 18.20
CA VAL A 118 9.66 -0.57 18.64
C VAL A 118 9.42 -1.53 17.47
N LEU A 119 9.08 -1.02 16.28
CA LEU A 119 8.87 -1.82 15.09
C LEU A 119 9.84 -1.41 13.99
N ASN A 120 10.60 -2.38 13.48
CA ASN A 120 11.64 -2.15 12.48
C ASN A 120 11.45 -3.13 11.32
N TYR A 121 11.33 -2.60 10.12
CA TYR A 121 11.28 -3.41 8.90
C TYR A 121 12.68 -3.59 8.31
N ILE A 122 13.02 -4.83 8.00
CA ILE A 122 14.25 -5.22 7.35
C ILE A 122 13.93 -5.51 5.89
N ILE A 123 14.42 -4.66 4.99
CA ILE A 123 14.26 -4.83 3.55
C ILE A 123 15.65 -5.05 2.95
N LYS A 124 15.89 -6.25 2.40
CA LYS A 124 17.16 -6.63 1.78
C LYS A 124 17.11 -6.38 0.28
N ASP A 125 18.26 -6.14 -0.35
CA ASP A 125 18.32 -5.83 -1.79
C ASP A 125 17.78 -6.96 -2.66
N GLU A 126 17.97 -8.21 -2.25
CA GLU A 126 17.44 -9.41 -2.92
C GLU A 126 15.94 -9.64 -2.68
N ASN A 127 15.25 -8.78 -1.93
CA ASN A 127 13.83 -8.89 -1.63
C ASN A 127 12.94 -8.05 -2.55
N TYR A 128 13.48 -7.45 -3.61
CA TYR A 128 12.71 -6.67 -4.57
C TYR A 128 12.43 -7.46 -5.86
N TYR A 129 11.16 -7.52 -6.24
CA TYR A 129 10.69 -8.27 -7.41
C TYR A 129 9.79 -7.40 -8.27
N ARG A 130 10.18 -7.25 -9.55
CA ARG A 130 9.35 -6.59 -10.55
C ARG A 130 8.40 -7.59 -11.19
N LEU A 131 7.12 -7.25 -11.23
CA LEU A 131 6.10 -7.99 -11.96
C LEU A 131 5.79 -7.24 -13.26
N ASN A 132 6.07 -7.87 -14.40
CA ASN A 132 5.78 -7.31 -15.73
C ASN A 132 4.34 -7.61 -16.16
N ASP A 133 3.38 -7.27 -15.30
CA ASP A 133 1.97 -7.60 -15.52
C ASP A 133 1.08 -6.70 -14.63
N PHE A 134 -0.23 -6.90 -14.71
CA PHE A 134 -1.22 -6.32 -13.82
C PHE A 134 -1.79 -7.38 -12.88
N PRO A 135 -2.26 -7.02 -11.67
CA PRO A 135 -2.96 -7.98 -10.82
C PRO A 135 -4.29 -8.41 -11.47
N ILE A 136 -4.60 -9.70 -11.37
CA ILE A 136 -5.93 -10.24 -11.69
C ILE A 136 -6.92 -9.75 -10.62
N LYS A 137 -8.12 -9.34 -11.04
CA LYS A 137 -9.22 -8.89 -10.20
C LYS A 137 -10.01 -10.08 -9.65
N GLU A 138 -10.75 -9.87 -8.56
CA GLU A 138 -11.69 -10.87 -8.01
C GLU A 138 -12.77 -11.29 -9.03
N THR A 139 -13.06 -10.43 -10.02
CA THR A 139 -13.95 -10.76 -11.15
C THR A 139 -13.29 -11.58 -12.26
N GLY A 140 -12.01 -11.90 -12.14
CA GLY A 140 -11.20 -12.57 -13.15
C GLY A 140 -10.71 -11.65 -14.27
N TYR A 141 -11.08 -10.36 -14.25
CA TYR A 141 -10.55 -9.37 -15.17
C TYR A 141 -9.07 -9.11 -14.88
N GLN A 142 -8.25 -8.94 -15.92
CA GLN A 142 -6.88 -8.48 -15.81
C GLN A 142 -6.69 -7.38 -16.83
N PHE A 143 -6.10 -6.27 -16.41
CA PHE A 143 -5.75 -5.22 -17.35
C PHE A 143 -4.70 -5.74 -18.34
N ASP A 144 -4.82 -5.30 -19.58
CA ASP A 144 -3.69 -5.16 -20.48
C ASP A 144 -3.24 -3.69 -20.51
N ILE A 145 -2.14 -3.41 -21.22
CA ILE A 145 -1.60 -2.05 -21.33
C ILE A 145 -2.67 -1.08 -21.86
N GLN A 146 -3.38 -1.43 -22.94
CA GLN A 146 -4.31 -0.52 -23.58
C GLN A 146 -5.50 -0.19 -22.68
N SER A 147 -6.12 -1.21 -22.08
CA SER A 147 -7.26 -1.07 -21.18
C SER A 147 -6.90 -0.35 -19.89
N TYR A 148 -5.69 -0.56 -19.36
CA TYR A 148 -5.19 0.20 -18.21
C TYR A 148 -5.04 1.68 -18.55
N LEU A 149 -4.37 1.98 -19.65
CA LEU A 149 -4.14 3.35 -20.12
C LEU A 149 -5.46 4.07 -20.40
N ASN A 150 -6.40 3.40 -21.06
CA ASN A 150 -7.77 3.86 -21.30
C ASN A 150 -8.48 4.22 -19.99
N CYS A 151 -8.45 3.33 -19.00
CA CYS A 151 -8.96 3.65 -17.67
C CYS A 151 -8.25 4.87 -17.04
N TYR A 152 -6.92 4.90 -17.10
CA TYR A 152 -6.11 5.96 -16.48
C TYR A 152 -6.42 7.34 -17.08
N SER A 153 -6.65 7.43 -18.39
CA SER A 153 -7.07 8.65 -19.09
C SER A 153 -8.54 9.04 -18.89
N GLY A 154 -9.32 8.20 -18.19
CA GLY A 154 -10.75 8.40 -18.00
C GLY A 154 -11.61 7.98 -19.21
N ILE A 155 -11.02 7.26 -20.17
CA ILE A 155 -11.68 6.77 -21.38
C ILE A 155 -11.82 5.25 -21.28
N GLY A 156 -12.81 4.76 -20.53
CA GLY A 156 -13.11 3.33 -20.47
C GLY A 156 -13.56 2.83 -19.10
N ASN A 157 -13.82 1.53 -19.01
CA ASN A 157 -14.15 0.91 -17.74
C ASN A 157 -12.86 0.71 -16.92
N CYS A 158 -12.84 1.26 -15.71
CA CYS A 158 -11.71 1.17 -14.81
C CYS A 158 -11.65 -0.07 -13.94
N ASN A 159 -12.66 -0.96 -14.04
CA ASN A 159 -12.74 -2.21 -13.29
C ASN A 159 -12.16 -2.05 -11.87
N ILE A 160 -12.84 -1.22 -11.07
CA ILE A 160 -12.39 -0.78 -9.75
C ILE A 160 -12.45 -1.90 -8.69
N ASP A 161 -12.69 -3.12 -9.13
CA ASP A 161 -12.70 -4.30 -8.28
C ASP A 161 -11.34 -4.51 -7.64
N MET A 162 -11.37 -5.23 -6.52
CA MET A 162 -10.17 -5.59 -5.77
C MET A 162 -9.37 -6.63 -6.54
N ALA A 163 -8.06 -6.67 -6.27
CA ALA A 163 -7.20 -7.70 -6.77
C ALA A 163 -7.51 -9.04 -6.07
N ASP A 164 -7.40 -10.14 -6.81
CA ASP A 164 -7.51 -11.48 -6.27
C ASP A 164 -6.18 -11.88 -5.64
N TYR A 165 -6.09 -11.81 -4.32
CA TYR A 165 -4.87 -12.12 -3.58
C TYR A 165 -4.48 -13.59 -3.66
N THR A 166 -5.44 -14.50 -3.87
CA THR A 166 -5.14 -15.93 -4.09
C THR A 166 -4.33 -16.06 -5.37
N LYS A 167 -4.78 -15.38 -6.43
CA LYS A 167 -4.11 -15.35 -7.72
C LYS A 167 -2.80 -14.58 -7.67
N MET A 168 -2.77 -13.40 -7.08
CA MET A 168 -1.54 -12.61 -6.95
C MET A 168 -0.41 -13.35 -6.24
N LEU A 169 -0.73 -14.15 -5.22
CA LEU A 169 0.27 -14.85 -4.42
C LEU A 169 0.64 -16.23 -4.98
N GLY A 170 -0.29 -16.86 -5.69
CA GLY A 170 -0.15 -18.23 -6.19
C GLY A 170 0.29 -18.34 -7.65
N ASP A 171 -0.17 -17.45 -8.53
CA ASP A 171 -0.04 -17.60 -9.99
C ASP A 171 1.28 -17.03 -10.56
N PRO A 172 1.75 -15.83 -10.19
CA PRO A 172 3.03 -15.33 -10.66
C PRO A 172 4.17 -16.25 -10.25
N LEU A 173 4.88 -16.80 -11.25
CA LEU A 173 6.07 -17.60 -11.03
C LEU A 173 7.32 -16.78 -11.32
N ILE A 174 8.19 -16.66 -10.31
CA ILE A 174 9.50 -16.04 -10.41
C ILE A 174 10.52 -17.14 -10.22
N ASP A 175 11.32 -17.39 -11.25
CA ASP A 175 12.26 -18.51 -11.30
C ASP A 175 11.61 -19.87 -10.93
N GLY A 176 10.36 -20.05 -11.38
CA GLY A 176 9.57 -21.26 -11.15
C GLY A 176 8.90 -21.35 -9.76
N LYS A 177 8.96 -20.29 -8.95
CA LYS A 177 8.38 -20.25 -7.60
C LYS A 177 7.26 -19.22 -7.49
N SER A 178 6.19 -19.57 -6.79
CA SER A 178 5.15 -18.60 -6.42
C SER A 178 5.65 -17.62 -5.37
N ILE A 179 4.95 -16.50 -5.20
CA ILE A 179 5.27 -15.52 -4.16
C ILE A 179 5.19 -16.15 -2.76
N CYS A 180 4.18 -16.98 -2.50
CA CYS A 180 4.06 -17.74 -1.24
C CYS A 180 5.26 -18.64 -0.98
N GLN A 181 5.78 -19.32 -1.99
CA GLN A 181 6.96 -20.17 -1.86
C GLN A 181 8.20 -19.34 -1.53
N ILE A 182 8.41 -18.21 -2.22
CA ILE A 182 9.53 -17.30 -1.95
C ILE A 182 9.45 -16.76 -0.51
N ALA A 183 8.27 -16.31 -0.08
CA ALA A 183 8.06 -15.79 1.26
C ALA A 183 8.34 -16.85 2.34
N THR A 184 7.88 -18.08 2.11
CA THR A 184 8.10 -19.21 3.03
C THR A 184 9.58 -19.58 3.13
N GLU A 185 10.26 -19.75 1.99
CA GLU A 185 11.68 -20.13 1.95
C GLU A 185 12.59 -19.08 2.59
N LYS A 186 12.25 -17.80 2.42
CA LYS A 186 13.00 -16.68 3.00
C LYS A 186 12.58 -16.32 4.43
N ASN A 187 11.61 -17.05 5.00
CA ASN A 187 11.04 -16.78 6.33
C ASN A 187 10.57 -15.31 6.50
N ILE A 188 9.89 -14.79 5.47
CA ILE A 188 9.41 -13.41 5.41
C ILE A 188 8.25 -13.21 6.38
N ASN A 189 8.20 -12.04 7.02
CA ASN A 189 7.10 -11.70 7.91
C ASN A 189 5.99 -10.91 7.23
N GLU A 190 6.33 -10.08 6.24
CA GLU A 190 5.36 -9.28 5.49
C GLU A 190 5.70 -9.18 3.99
N ILE A 191 4.67 -9.08 3.16
CA ILE A 191 4.79 -8.86 1.72
C ILE A 191 4.19 -7.51 1.37
N TRP A 192 4.92 -6.66 0.66
CA TRP A 192 4.42 -5.36 0.21
C TRP A 192 4.31 -5.36 -1.31
N PHE A 193 3.14 -4.98 -1.81
CA PHE A 193 2.86 -4.77 -3.22
C PHE A 193 2.77 -3.28 -3.50
N PHE A 194 3.47 -2.84 -4.53
CA PHE A 194 3.35 -1.50 -5.09
C PHE A 194 2.71 -1.58 -6.48
N GLY A 195 1.77 -0.67 -6.74
CA GLY A 195 1.01 -0.67 -7.97
C GLY A 195 0.52 0.71 -8.37
N GLY A 196 0.02 0.83 -9.59
CA GLY A 196 -0.65 2.05 -10.04
C GLY A 196 -2.06 2.18 -9.48
N LYS A 197 -2.67 3.34 -9.73
CA LYS A 197 -4.09 3.58 -9.50
C LYS A 197 -4.94 2.48 -10.12
N ASN A 198 -6.03 2.09 -9.45
CA ASN A 198 -6.98 1.05 -9.87
C ASN A 198 -6.41 -0.37 -9.92
N TYR A 199 -5.24 -0.65 -9.32
CA TYR A 199 -4.75 -2.03 -9.21
C TYR A 199 -5.56 -2.87 -8.22
N GLY A 200 -6.35 -2.25 -7.34
CA GLY A 200 -7.22 -2.96 -6.40
C GLY A 200 -6.46 -3.59 -5.24
N LEU A 201 -5.33 -3.00 -4.85
CA LEU A 201 -4.53 -3.46 -3.73
C LEU A 201 -5.16 -2.97 -2.42
N PHE A 202 -5.40 -3.88 -1.48
CA PHE A 202 -5.81 -3.56 -0.12
C PHE A 202 -4.65 -3.00 0.70
N GLU A 203 -4.93 -2.02 1.56
CA GLU A 203 -3.99 -1.45 2.52
C GLU A 203 -3.33 -2.51 3.41
N SER A 204 -4.11 -3.50 3.84
CA SER A 204 -3.61 -4.69 4.52
C SER A 204 -4.54 -5.89 4.35
N LYS A 205 -3.94 -7.07 4.20
CA LYS A 205 -4.63 -8.36 4.06
C LYS A 205 -3.88 -9.44 4.81
N LEU A 206 -4.57 -10.21 5.66
CA LEU A 206 -3.96 -11.36 6.33
C LEU A 206 -4.14 -12.59 5.46
N ILE A 207 -3.04 -13.26 5.15
CA ILE A 207 -3.03 -14.59 4.55
C ILE A 207 -2.87 -15.57 5.69
N SER A 208 -3.94 -16.27 6.06
CA SER A 208 -3.93 -17.23 7.15
C SER A 208 -5.17 -18.10 7.08
N ASN A 209 -5.04 -19.35 7.55
CA ASN A 209 -6.17 -20.23 7.79
C ASN A 209 -7.01 -19.80 9.02
N SER A 210 -6.57 -18.77 9.75
CA SER A 210 -7.31 -18.15 10.84
C SER A 210 -8.17 -16.99 10.34
N GLN A 211 -9.41 -16.90 10.84
CA GLN A 211 -10.36 -15.83 10.51
C GLN A 211 -10.09 -14.58 11.35
N ILE A 212 -8.92 -13.95 11.16
CA ILE A 212 -8.57 -12.72 11.86
C ILE A 212 -8.69 -11.54 10.90
N TYR A 213 -9.58 -10.60 11.23
CA TYR A 213 -9.82 -9.40 10.43
C TYR A 213 -8.77 -8.33 10.74
N ILE A 214 -7.97 -7.95 9.74
CA ILE A 214 -6.93 -6.91 9.87
C ILE A 214 -7.07 -5.79 8.85
N ASN A 215 -8.31 -5.31 8.62
CA ASN A 215 -8.71 -4.36 7.55
C ASN A 215 -9.12 -5.00 6.22
N SER A 216 -9.12 -6.33 6.15
CA SER A 216 -9.76 -7.07 5.08
C SER A 216 -10.18 -8.46 5.59
N PRO A 217 -11.06 -9.18 4.87
CA PRO A 217 -11.22 -10.60 5.06
C PRO A 217 -9.88 -11.32 4.92
N SER A 218 -9.65 -12.35 5.75
CA SER A 218 -8.51 -13.25 5.59
C SER A 218 -8.65 -14.05 4.29
N VAL A 219 -7.55 -14.32 3.62
CA VAL A 219 -7.54 -15.23 2.46
C VAL A 219 -6.84 -16.51 2.84
N ASP A 220 -7.52 -17.63 2.57
CA ASP A 220 -6.93 -18.95 2.59
C ASP A 220 -6.21 -19.18 1.26
N VAL A 221 -4.90 -19.00 1.28
CA VAL A 221 -4.03 -19.40 0.18
C VAL A 221 -3.27 -20.62 0.66
N THR A 222 -3.75 -21.80 0.30
CA THR A 222 -3.19 -23.10 0.74
C THR A 222 -1.70 -23.29 0.40
N SER A 223 -1.17 -22.53 -0.56
CA SER A 223 0.26 -22.53 -0.91
C SER A 223 1.14 -21.64 -0.02
N CYS A 224 0.54 -20.76 0.79
CA CYS A 224 1.24 -19.96 1.80
C CYS A 224 1.25 -20.72 3.13
N LEU A 225 2.41 -21.28 3.50
CA LEU A 225 2.55 -22.13 4.68
C LEU A 225 2.61 -21.35 6.01
N MET A 226 2.70 -20.02 5.97
CA MET A 226 2.80 -19.18 7.15
C MET A 226 1.82 -18.01 7.11
N PRO A 227 1.22 -17.64 8.27
CA PRO A 227 0.46 -16.40 8.39
C PRO A 227 1.31 -15.21 7.93
N THR A 228 0.90 -14.55 6.86
CA THR A 228 1.66 -13.46 6.26
C THR A 228 0.77 -12.25 6.08
N ILE A 229 1.22 -11.08 6.52
CA ILE A 229 0.52 -9.83 6.26
C ILE A 229 0.98 -9.33 4.89
N VAL A 230 0.01 -9.01 4.03
CA VAL A 230 0.25 -8.42 2.72
C VAL A 230 -0.25 -6.99 2.74
N MET A 231 0.54 -6.05 2.22
CA MET A 231 0.14 -4.64 2.05
C MET A 231 0.14 -4.26 0.59
N GLY A 232 -0.81 -3.38 0.25
CA GLY A 232 -0.93 -2.73 -1.02
C GLY A 232 -0.62 -1.25 -0.90
N PHE A 233 0.17 -0.74 -1.84
CA PHE A 233 0.50 0.65 -1.95
C PHE A 233 0.26 1.14 -3.36
N GLU A 234 -0.42 2.28 -3.47
CA GLU A 234 -0.47 3.03 -4.71
C GLU A 234 0.80 3.88 -4.87
N LEU A 235 1.46 3.75 -6.03
CA LEU A 235 2.58 4.58 -6.42
C LEU A 235 2.06 5.93 -6.90
N ALA A 236 2.43 6.98 -6.16
CA ALA A 236 2.15 8.34 -6.56
C ALA A 236 3.08 8.79 -7.70
N PRO A 237 2.59 9.64 -8.63
CA PRO A 237 3.46 10.33 -9.58
C PRO A 237 4.47 11.22 -8.85
N ILE A 238 5.68 11.29 -9.41
CA ILE A 238 6.68 12.30 -9.08
C ILE A 238 6.15 13.59 -9.68
N TYR A 239 5.56 14.42 -8.83
CA TYR A 239 5.30 15.81 -9.18
C TYR A 239 6.66 16.53 -9.24
N ASP A 240 7.34 16.49 -10.39
CA ASP A 240 8.60 17.23 -10.66
C ASP A 240 8.44 18.75 -10.46
N ASN A 241 7.21 19.24 -10.30
CA ASN A 241 6.91 20.61 -9.92
C ASN A 241 6.39 20.67 -8.49
N PHE A 242 7.32 20.75 -7.54
CA PHE A 242 7.08 21.48 -6.29
C PHE A 242 6.68 22.95 -6.54
N ASN A 243 6.72 23.45 -7.79
CA ASN A 243 6.23 24.77 -8.20
C ASN A 243 4.72 25.00 -8.01
N ILE A 244 3.93 23.98 -7.61
CA ILE A 244 2.53 24.16 -7.17
C ILE A 244 2.46 24.53 -5.68
N LEU A 245 3.50 24.20 -4.91
CA LEU A 245 3.64 24.58 -3.51
C LEU A 245 4.59 25.78 -3.43
N ASP A 246 4.06 26.92 -3.00
CA ASP A 246 4.91 28.08 -2.70
C ASP A 246 5.97 27.67 -1.65
N PRO A 247 7.27 27.66 -1.97
CA PRO A 247 8.31 27.26 -1.03
C PRO A 247 8.48 28.23 0.15
N THR A 248 7.84 29.41 0.06
CA THR A 248 7.73 30.37 1.17
C THR A 248 6.49 30.14 2.03
N SER A 249 5.61 29.22 1.64
CA SER A 249 4.45 28.81 2.43
C SER A 249 4.89 28.24 3.77
N SER A 250 4.32 28.79 4.85
CA SER A 250 4.43 28.20 6.19
C SER A 250 3.93 26.75 6.29
N LYS A 251 3.22 26.27 5.26
CA LYS A 251 2.70 24.90 5.13
C LYS A 251 3.51 24.03 4.16
N TYR A 252 4.62 24.52 3.59
CA TYR A 252 5.41 23.76 2.61
C TYR A 252 5.83 22.39 3.15
N GLU A 253 6.31 22.32 4.40
CA GLU A 253 6.68 21.05 5.04
C GLU A 253 5.47 20.17 5.44
N GLU A 254 4.28 20.76 5.60
CA GLU A 254 3.02 20.03 5.84
C GLU A 254 2.54 19.41 4.51
N GLN A 255 2.41 20.22 3.46
CA GLN A 255 2.00 19.82 2.11
C GLN A 255 2.97 18.83 1.45
N LYS A 256 4.27 18.97 1.73
CA LYS A 256 5.30 18.02 1.30
C LYS A 256 5.16 16.69 2.03
N LYS A 257 4.82 16.67 3.32
CA LYS A 257 4.49 15.42 4.04
C LYS A 257 3.22 14.79 3.49
N ASP A 258 2.20 15.58 3.22
CA ASP A 258 0.93 15.10 2.68
C ASP A 258 1.15 14.39 1.33
N LEU A 259 1.87 15.02 0.39
CA LEU A 259 2.17 14.43 -0.92
C LEU A 259 3.19 13.28 -0.90
N LEU A 260 4.09 13.27 0.08
CA LEU A 260 5.09 12.21 0.18
C LEU A 260 4.55 10.95 0.87
N LEU A 261 3.60 11.11 1.78
CA LEU A 261 3.30 10.10 2.79
C LEU A 261 1.81 9.92 3.11
N GLU A 262 0.85 10.77 2.70
CA GLU A 262 -0.55 10.59 3.15
C GLU A 262 -1.12 9.24 2.75
N ASN A 263 -0.94 8.77 1.52
CA ASN A 263 -1.53 7.48 1.13
C ASN A 263 -0.85 6.30 1.88
N PRO A 264 0.49 6.16 1.88
CA PRO A 264 1.14 5.07 2.62
C PRO A 264 1.01 5.18 4.14
N LEU A 265 1.03 6.38 4.73
CA LEU A 265 0.92 6.57 6.19
C LEU A 265 -0.53 6.55 6.69
N HIS A 266 -1.52 6.95 5.88
CA HIS A 266 -2.93 6.80 6.25
C HIS A 266 -3.31 5.32 6.34
N SER A 267 -2.95 4.54 5.32
CA SER A 267 -3.04 3.08 5.32
C SER A 267 -2.24 2.46 6.48
N TYR A 268 -1.18 3.13 6.94
CA TYR A 268 -0.36 2.69 8.06
C TYR A 268 -0.93 3.07 9.44
N GLY A 269 -1.62 4.20 9.58
CA GLY A 269 -2.18 4.71 10.83
C GLY A 269 -3.26 3.78 11.40
N HIS A 270 -4.17 3.30 10.55
CA HIS A 270 -5.15 2.28 10.92
C HIS A 270 -4.52 0.91 11.27
N ARG A 271 -3.23 0.74 10.98
CA ARG A 271 -2.55 -0.55 10.91
C ARG A 271 -1.55 -0.80 12.04
N ILE A 272 -0.79 0.20 12.53
CA ILE A 272 -0.03 0.03 13.79
C ILE A 272 -0.97 -0.42 14.88
N GLU A 273 -2.10 0.25 15.03
CA GLU A 273 -3.06 -0.04 16.10
C GLU A 273 -3.49 -1.52 16.07
N ARG A 274 -3.84 -2.04 14.90
CA ARG A 274 -4.34 -3.41 14.72
C ARG A 274 -3.26 -4.47 14.78
N ILE A 275 -2.08 -4.22 14.19
CA ILE A 275 -0.93 -5.14 14.26
C ILE A 275 -0.41 -5.21 15.69
N MET A 276 -0.33 -4.07 16.39
CA MET A 276 0.05 -4.04 17.79
C MET A 276 -1.00 -4.78 18.63
N LYS A 277 -2.31 -4.55 18.41
CA LYS A 277 -3.37 -5.33 19.07
C LYS A 277 -3.19 -6.84 18.85
N TYR A 278 -2.95 -7.30 17.63
CA TYR A 278 -2.70 -8.72 17.34
C TYR A 278 -1.44 -9.26 18.02
N ILE A 279 -0.32 -8.55 17.94
CA ILE A 279 0.96 -8.95 18.54
C ILE A 279 0.85 -9.02 20.07
N PHE A 280 0.13 -8.09 20.70
CA PHE A 280 -0.03 -8.05 22.16
C PHE A 280 -1.12 -9.00 22.68
N GLN A 281 -2.14 -9.31 21.89
CA GLN A 281 -3.16 -10.30 22.28
C GLN A 281 -2.66 -11.75 22.19
N ASN A 282 -1.61 -12.02 21.43
CA ASN A 282 -1.05 -13.37 21.22
C ASN A 282 0.33 -13.58 21.89
N ARG A 283 0.68 -12.75 22.87
CA ARG A 283 1.79 -12.98 23.82
C ARG A 283 1.22 -13.43 25.16
#